data_AF-A0A1B8C9Q6-F1
#
_entry.id   AF-A0A1B8C9Q6-F1
#
_cell.length_a   1.000
_cell.length_b   1.000
_cell.length_c   1.000
_cell.angle_alpha   90.00
_cell.angle_beta   90.00
_cell.angle_gamma   90.00
#
_symmetry.space_group_name_H-M   'P 1'
#
loop_
_entity.id
_entity.type
_entity.pdbx_description
1 polymer ?
#
loop_
_entity_poly.entity_id
_entity_poly.type
_entity_poly.pdbx_seq_one_letter_code
_entity_poly.pdbx_strand_id
1 'polypeptide(L)'
;MTQTESSFDPHEWHRHFQNCRRFFLDHSQHSPFLQAVAAYVNILLPYQRHPNPISAYSPPRSTTTHSGNSTPSTLSARLDDRHGESVSLVPYIRRLVVTGFDTQLMLKTFFGDDWAKGIGQLHESERRNYLFAAKSGSWLEVKASYEPSPNETIPYMIPIRNPAENEIRSAEEKWSEWLAMQDWMVGPRAPPSEAMRAHLEMDSME
;
A
#
# COMPACT_ATOMS: atom_id res chain seq x y z
N MET A 1 14.66 -18.44 22.64
CA MET A 1 14.16 -17.07 22.86
C MET A 1 12.92 -16.92 21.99
N THR A 2 11.74 -16.96 22.61
CA THR A 2 10.46 -16.85 21.91
C THR A 2 10.30 -15.40 21.44
N GLN A 3 10.41 -15.19 20.14
CA GLN A 3 10.09 -13.92 19.50
C GLN A 3 8.58 -13.70 19.73
N THR A 4 8.24 -12.80 20.65
CA THR A 4 6.86 -12.31 20.77
C THR A 4 6.57 -11.58 19.46
N GLU A 5 5.82 -12.20 18.56
CA GLU A 5 5.22 -11.49 17.44
C GLU A 5 4.43 -10.32 18.05
N SER A 6 4.87 -9.09 17.78
CA SER A 6 4.12 -7.90 18.15
C SER A 6 2.80 -7.96 17.40
N SER A 7 1.71 -8.33 18.08
CA SER A 7 0.36 -8.33 17.51
C SER A 7 0.10 -6.98 16.84
N PHE A 8 -0.33 -7.01 15.59
CA PHE A 8 -0.77 -5.79 14.89
C PHE A 8 -1.96 -5.19 15.66
N ASP A 9 -1.84 -3.93 16.08
CA ASP A 9 -2.95 -3.15 16.64
C ASP A 9 -3.52 -2.23 15.55
N PRO A 10 -4.71 -2.55 15.00
CA PRO A 10 -5.32 -1.74 13.96
C PRO A 10 -5.62 -0.30 14.41
N HIS A 11 -5.92 -0.07 15.69
CA HIS A 11 -6.28 1.25 16.19
C HIS A 11 -5.06 2.16 16.33
N GLU A 12 -3.96 1.63 16.88
CA GLU A 12 -2.69 2.36 16.93
C GLU A 12 -2.18 2.66 15.52
N TRP A 13 -2.16 1.65 14.64
CA TRP A 13 -1.77 1.82 13.25
C TRP A 13 -2.62 2.89 12.54
N HIS A 14 -3.95 2.82 12.69
CA HIS A 14 -4.85 3.77 12.03
C HIS A 14 -4.60 5.22 12.48
N ARG A 15 -4.28 5.44 13.76
CA ARG A 15 -3.91 6.77 14.26
C ARG A 15 -2.68 7.32 13.53
N HIS A 16 -1.60 6.53 13.43
CA HIS A 16 -0.40 6.95 12.70
C HIS A 16 -0.67 7.12 11.21
N PHE A 17 -1.49 6.26 10.60
CA PHE A 17 -1.91 6.39 9.21
C PHE A 17 -2.69 7.69 8.96
N GLN A 18 -3.59 8.08 9.87
CA GLN A 18 -4.30 9.36 9.79
C GLN A 18 -3.35 10.55 9.88
N ASN A 19 -2.35 10.51 10.77
CA ASN A 19 -1.32 11.54 10.86
C ASN A 19 -0.53 11.66 9.55
N CYS A 20 -0.17 10.54 8.93
CA CYS A 20 0.50 10.52 7.63
C CYS A 20 -0.33 11.19 6.54
N ARG A 21 -1.62 10.83 6.48
CA ARG A 21 -2.55 11.38 5.49
C ARG A 21 -2.77 12.88 5.71
N ARG A 22 -2.92 13.30 6.97
CA ARG A 22 -3.07 14.69 7.32
C ARG A 22 -1.83 15.50 6.93
N PHE A 23 -0.64 15.02 7.28
CA PHE A 23 0.61 15.68 6.91
C PHE A 23 0.75 15.81 5.39
N PHE A 24 0.41 14.74 4.65
CA PHE A 24 0.45 14.75 3.20
C PHE A 24 -0.45 15.84 2.59
N LEU A 25 -1.68 15.94 3.09
CA LEU A 25 -2.68 16.86 2.58
C LEU A 25 -2.49 18.31 3.05
N ASP A 26 -2.11 18.52 4.31
CA ASP A 26 -2.01 19.88 4.87
C ASP A 26 -0.66 20.52 4.55
N HIS A 27 0.40 19.73 4.34
CA HIS A 27 1.76 20.23 4.24
C HIS A 27 2.50 19.78 2.98
N SER A 28 2.74 18.49 2.82
CA SER A 28 3.76 18.05 1.85
C SER A 28 3.32 18.28 0.39
N GLN A 29 2.04 18.09 0.05
CA GLN A 29 1.54 18.35 -1.31
C GLN A 29 1.73 19.82 -1.76
N HIS A 30 1.82 20.76 -0.81
CA HIS A 30 2.02 22.18 -1.10
C HIS A 30 3.50 22.58 -1.20
N SER A 31 4.42 21.66 -0.88
CA SER A 31 5.85 21.92 -0.97
C SER A 31 6.31 21.96 -2.43
N PRO A 32 7.07 22.99 -2.86
CA PRO A 32 7.62 23.05 -4.21
C PRO A 32 8.49 21.83 -4.56
N PHE A 33 9.22 21.29 -3.58
CA PHE A 33 10.02 20.10 -3.78
C PHE A 33 9.16 18.87 -4.09
N LEU A 34 8.07 18.66 -3.34
CA LEU A 34 7.18 17.53 -3.61
C LEU A 34 6.48 17.73 -4.96
N GLN A 35 6.01 18.95 -5.27
CA GLN A 35 5.40 19.24 -6.57
C GLN A 35 6.33 18.89 -7.74
N ALA A 36 7.62 19.22 -7.63
CA ALA A 36 8.62 18.83 -8.62
C ALA A 36 8.80 17.31 -8.71
N VAL A 37 8.86 16.61 -7.58
CA VAL A 37 8.96 15.13 -7.57
C VAL A 37 7.71 14.50 -8.17
N ALA A 38 6.51 14.96 -7.81
CA ALA A 38 5.24 14.46 -8.31
C ALA A 38 5.11 14.64 -9.82
N ALA A 39 5.51 15.81 -10.34
CA ALA A 39 5.60 16.05 -11.78
C ALA A 39 6.62 15.12 -12.45
N TYR A 40 7.80 14.94 -11.84
CA TYR A 40 8.86 14.09 -12.38
C TYR A 40 8.47 12.61 -12.46
N VAL A 41 7.76 12.09 -11.45
CA VAL A 41 7.25 10.71 -11.44
C VAL A 41 5.87 10.59 -12.09
N ASN A 42 5.34 11.67 -12.68
CA ASN A 42 4.03 11.75 -13.33
C ASN A 42 2.86 11.23 -12.48
N ILE A 43 2.65 11.84 -11.32
CA ILE A 43 1.49 11.59 -10.45
C ILE A 43 0.89 12.92 -9.99
N LEU A 44 -0.44 13.03 -10.00
CA LEU A 44 -1.17 14.20 -9.55
C LEU A 44 -1.27 14.18 -8.02
N LEU A 45 -0.92 15.31 -7.42
CA LEU A 45 -1.20 15.56 -6.01
C LEU A 45 -2.70 15.78 -5.80
N PRO A 46 -3.25 15.51 -4.61
CA PRO A 46 -4.69 15.62 -4.36
C PRO A 46 -5.28 16.99 -4.72
N TYR A 47 -4.56 18.09 -4.44
CA TYR A 47 -5.01 19.44 -4.80
C TYR A 47 -5.01 19.73 -6.31
N GLN A 48 -4.32 18.91 -7.12
CA GLN A 48 -4.24 19.08 -8.58
C GLN A 48 -5.35 18.33 -9.32
N ARG A 49 -6.07 17.44 -8.62
CA ARG A 49 -7.11 16.60 -9.22
C ARG A 49 -8.29 17.46 -9.69
N HIS A 50 -8.82 17.13 -10.87
CA HIS A 50 -10.04 17.71 -11.41
C HIS A 50 -11.09 16.61 -11.62
N PRO A 51 -12.38 16.87 -11.39
CA PRO A 51 -12.96 18.16 -10.98
C PRO A 51 -12.88 18.47 -9.48
N ASN A 52 -12.41 17.52 -8.65
CA ASN A 52 -12.49 17.60 -7.18
C ASN A 52 -11.10 17.72 -6.54
N PRO A 53 -10.48 18.92 -6.51
CA PRO A 53 -9.20 19.13 -5.86
C PRO A 53 -9.33 19.11 -4.34
N ILE A 54 -8.37 18.47 -3.67
CA ILE A 54 -8.35 18.33 -2.20
C ILE A 54 -7.19 19.15 -1.63
N SER A 55 -7.50 20.34 -1.14
CA SER A 55 -6.49 21.29 -0.66
C SER A 55 -5.99 21.01 0.75
N ALA A 56 -6.81 20.37 1.60
CA ALA A 56 -6.48 20.12 2.99
C ALA A 56 -7.24 18.89 3.54
N TYR A 57 -6.83 18.42 4.70
CA TYR A 57 -7.51 17.37 5.44
C TYR A 57 -8.76 17.90 6.16
N SER A 58 -9.93 17.35 5.82
CA SER A 58 -11.17 17.55 6.58
C SER A 58 -11.39 16.37 7.53
N PRO A 59 -11.46 16.57 8.85
CA PRO A 59 -11.79 15.50 9.79
C PRO A 59 -13.30 15.16 9.74
N PRO A 60 -13.68 13.94 10.17
CA PRO A 60 -15.08 13.54 10.13
C PRO A 60 -15.87 14.38 11.11
N ARG A 61 -16.85 15.15 10.61
CA ARG A 61 -17.79 15.86 11.48
C ARG A 61 -18.56 14.83 12.29
N SER A 62 -18.27 14.76 13.59
CA SER A 62 -19.13 14.07 14.55
C SER A 62 -20.51 14.72 14.48
N THR A 63 -21.53 13.95 14.13
CA THR A 63 -22.93 14.41 14.17
C THR A 63 -23.38 14.54 15.62
N THR A 64 -22.96 15.60 16.32
CA THR A 64 -23.65 16.05 17.53
C THR A 64 -24.84 16.90 17.08
N THR A 65 -26.01 16.28 17.12
CA THR A 65 -27.31 16.95 17.05
C THR A 65 -27.43 17.94 18.21
N HIS A 66 -27.34 19.23 17.92
CA HIS A 66 -27.91 20.27 18.77
C HIS A 66 -28.92 21.08 17.95
N SER A 67 -30.18 20.94 18.35
CA SER A 67 -31.31 21.75 17.88
C SER A 67 -31.05 23.24 18.10
N GLY A 68 -31.41 24.05 17.09
CA GLY A 68 -31.49 25.51 17.22
C GLY A 68 -31.58 26.20 15.87
N ASN A 69 -32.80 26.61 15.52
CA ASN A 69 -33.21 27.51 14.42
C ASN A 69 -32.13 28.17 13.57
N SER A 70 -32.21 28.03 12.22
CA SER A 70 -32.11 29.13 11.24
C SER A 70 -32.29 28.63 9.78
N THR A 71 -33.31 29.17 9.12
CA THR A 71 -33.49 29.48 7.66
C THR A 71 -33.14 28.45 6.56
N PRO A 72 -34.01 28.25 5.55
CA PRO A 72 -33.73 27.39 4.41
C PRO A 72 -32.86 28.13 3.38
N SER A 73 -31.54 28.00 3.50
CA SER A 73 -30.60 28.41 2.45
C SER A 73 -30.26 27.20 1.56
N THR A 74 -30.75 27.27 0.31
CA THR A 74 -30.16 26.74 -0.94
C THR A 74 -29.42 25.38 -0.88
N LEU A 75 -30.06 24.39 -1.50
CA LEU A 75 -29.67 22.98 -1.69
C LEU A 75 -28.43 22.73 -2.58
N SER A 76 -27.32 23.49 -2.47
CA SER A 76 -26.19 23.33 -3.40
C SER A 76 -24.77 23.33 -2.81
N ALA A 77 -24.56 22.96 -1.54
CA ALA A 77 -23.19 22.92 -0.99
C ALA A 77 -22.97 21.93 0.18
N ARG A 78 -23.50 20.70 0.13
CA ARG A 78 -23.30 19.72 1.23
C ARG A 78 -22.77 18.34 0.84
N LEU A 79 -22.39 18.13 -0.42
CA LEU A 79 -21.70 16.90 -0.83
C LEU A 79 -20.17 17.04 -0.88
N ASP A 80 -19.62 18.26 -0.79
CA ASP A 80 -18.21 18.54 -1.10
C ASP A 80 -17.20 18.41 0.05
N ASP A 81 -17.64 18.14 1.28
CA ASP A 81 -16.76 18.26 2.46
C ASP A 81 -16.19 16.92 2.98
N ARG A 82 -16.46 15.80 2.28
CA ARG A 82 -15.98 14.45 2.67
C ARG A 82 -14.71 13.98 1.93
N HIS A 83 -14.11 14.84 1.11
CA HIS A 83 -13.07 14.41 0.18
C HIS A 83 -11.70 14.16 0.82
N GLY A 84 -11.33 14.88 1.89
CA GLY A 84 -10.02 14.69 2.54
C GLY A 84 -9.80 13.28 3.14
N GLU A 85 -10.87 12.64 3.62
CA GLU A 85 -10.81 11.28 4.19
C GLU A 85 -10.75 10.17 3.14
N SER A 86 -11.21 10.42 1.92
CA SER A 86 -11.23 9.41 0.85
C SER A 86 -9.90 9.33 0.09
N VAL A 87 -8.92 10.19 0.41
CA VAL A 87 -7.60 10.15 -0.23
C VAL A 87 -6.84 8.91 0.23
N SER A 88 -6.71 7.96 -0.69
CA SER A 88 -5.81 6.82 -0.53
C SER A 88 -4.36 7.26 -0.74
N LEU A 89 -3.47 6.86 0.17
CA LEU A 89 -2.02 7.06 0.03
C LEU A 89 -1.37 5.99 -0.85
N VAL A 90 -2.08 4.89 -1.14
CA VAL A 90 -1.55 3.73 -1.89
C VAL A 90 -1.02 4.08 -3.28
N PRO A 91 -1.70 4.91 -4.11
CA PRO A 91 -1.17 5.29 -5.42
C PRO A 91 0.19 6.00 -5.35
N TYR A 92 0.39 6.82 -4.32
CA TYR A 92 1.64 7.52 -4.07
C TYR A 92 2.73 6.55 -3.61
N ILE A 93 2.43 5.64 -2.67
CA ILE A 93 3.36 4.60 -2.22
C ILE A 93 3.80 3.73 -3.41
N ARG A 94 2.85 3.23 -4.22
CA ARG A 94 3.12 2.46 -5.44
C ARG A 94 4.04 3.20 -6.39
N ARG A 95 3.77 4.49 -6.63
CA ARG A 95 4.57 5.32 -7.53
C ARG A 95 6.00 5.49 -7.03
N LEU A 96 6.17 5.75 -5.73
CA LEU A 96 7.49 5.90 -5.13
C LEU A 96 8.28 4.60 -5.21
N VAL A 97 7.66 3.45 -4.92
CA VAL A 97 8.31 2.13 -5.00
C VAL A 97 8.77 1.83 -6.42
N VAL A 98 7.88 1.92 -7.41
CA VAL A 98 8.18 1.51 -8.79
C VAL A 98 9.22 2.42 -9.47
N THR A 99 9.27 3.70 -9.07
CA THR A 99 10.25 4.69 -9.59
C THR A 99 11.51 4.80 -8.72
N GLY A 100 11.57 4.13 -7.57
CA GLY A 100 12.73 4.15 -6.67
C GLY A 100 12.89 5.39 -5.81
N PHE A 101 11.81 6.15 -5.61
CA PHE A 101 11.75 7.31 -4.73
C PHE A 101 11.24 6.97 -3.33
N ASP A 102 11.26 5.70 -2.93
CA ASP A 102 10.76 5.20 -1.65
C ASP A 102 11.84 5.14 -0.55
N THR A 103 12.83 6.03 -0.58
CA THR A 103 13.84 6.15 0.49
C THR A 103 13.21 6.65 1.79
N GLN A 104 13.81 6.35 2.94
CA GLN A 104 13.32 6.82 4.25
C GLN A 104 13.13 8.35 4.28
N LEU A 105 14.05 9.10 3.68
CA LEU A 105 13.95 10.56 3.58
C LEU A 105 12.72 10.97 2.77
N MET A 106 12.51 10.37 1.59
CA MET A 106 11.36 10.66 0.75
C MET A 106 10.03 10.28 1.39
N LEU A 107 9.95 9.13 2.07
CA LEU A 107 8.75 8.71 2.80
C LEU A 107 8.42 9.69 3.93
N LYS A 108 9.43 10.14 4.67
CA LYS A 108 9.26 11.19 5.68
C LYS A 108 8.85 12.52 5.05
N THR A 109 9.43 12.91 3.91
CA THR A 109 9.05 14.15 3.20
C THR A 109 7.61 14.12 2.70
N PHE A 110 7.11 12.97 2.24
CA PHE A 110 5.74 12.82 1.79
C PHE A 110 4.75 12.73 2.96
N PHE A 111 5.06 11.91 3.97
CA PHE A 111 4.07 11.44 4.95
C PHE A 111 4.37 11.87 6.39
N GLY A 112 5.42 12.65 6.63
CA GLY A 112 5.75 13.18 7.95
C GLY A 112 6.47 12.18 8.85
N ASP A 113 6.68 12.54 10.11
CA ASP A 113 7.46 11.75 11.07
C ASP A 113 6.84 10.39 11.43
N ASP A 114 5.51 10.29 11.33
CA ASP A 114 4.76 9.07 11.65
C ASP A 114 4.80 8.01 10.52
N TRP A 115 5.47 8.28 9.40
CA TRP A 115 5.44 7.41 8.21
C TRP A 115 5.75 5.95 8.54
N ALA A 116 6.76 5.69 9.38
CA ALA A 116 7.22 4.33 9.68
C ALA A 116 6.11 3.51 10.35
N LYS A 117 5.35 4.12 11.27
CA LYS A 117 4.24 3.45 11.95
C LYS A 117 2.94 3.49 11.16
N GLY A 118 2.71 4.54 10.37
CA GLY A 118 1.46 4.75 9.65
C GLY A 118 1.40 4.05 8.30
N ILE A 119 2.45 4.16 7.48
CA ILE A 119 2.50 3.56 6.14
C ILE A 119 3.62 2.52 5.96
N GLY A 120 4.49 2.30 6.95
CA GLY A 120 5.63 1.39 6.82
C GLY A 120 5.25 -0.02 6.36
N GLN A 121 4.26 -0.64 6.99
CA GLN A 121 3.78 -1.96 6.56
C GLN A 121 3.19 -1.98 5.14
N LEU A 122 2.53 -0.88 4.72
CA LEU A 122 2.01 -0.75 3.35
C LEU A 122 3.15 -0.60 2.34
N HIS A 123 4.17 0.19 2.67
CA HIS A 123 5.38 0.37 1.88
C HIS A 123 6.15 -0.94 1.71
N GLU A 124 6.41 -1.66 2.80
CA GLU A 124 7.05 -2.98 2.76
C GLU A 124 6.25 -4.01 1.94
N SER A 125 4.93 -4.00 2.10
CA SER A 125 4.05 -4.89 1.33
C SER A 125 4.08 -4.56 -0.16
N GLU A 126 4.09 -3.28 -0.52
CA GLU A 126 4.15 -2.85 -1.90
C GLU A 126 5.51 -3.16 -2.55
N ARG A 127 6.62 -3.03 -1.81
CA ARG A 127 7.94 -3.49 -2.29
C ARG A 127 7.94 -4.99 -2.61
N ARG A 128 7.38 -5.83 -1.73
CA ARG A 128 7.23 -7.27 -2.00
C ARG A 128 6.34 -7.55 -3.21
N ASN A 129 5.21 -6.86 -3.32
CA ASN A 129 4.31 -7.00 -4.47
C ASN A 129 5.03 -6.65 -5.77
N TYR A 130 5.89 -5.63 -5.75
CA TYR A 130 6.65 -5.24 -6.92
C TYR A 130 7.69 -6.30 -7.33
N LEU A 131 8.36 -6.95 -6.37
CA LEU A 131 9.21 -8.11 -6.64
C LEU A 131 8.42 -9.26 -7.26
N PHE A 132 7.23 -9.54 -6.74
CA PHE A 132 6.37 -10.64 -7.24
C PHE A 132 5.89 -10.38 -8.66
N ALA A 133 5.49 -9.14 -8.95
CA ALA A 133 5.10 -8.75 -10.29
C ALA A 133 6.31 -8.87 -11.25
N ALA A 134 7.47 -8.34 -10.87
CA ALA A 134 8.70 -8.41 -11.66
C ALA A 134 9.19 -9.85 -11.90
N LYS A 135 8.92 -10.77 -10.97
CA LYS A 135 9.28 -12.20 -11.09
C LYS A 135 8.30 -12.99 -11.95
N SER A 136 7.02 -12.62 -11.95
CA SER A 136 5.95 -13.41 -12.56
C SER A 136 5.56 -13.00 -13.97
N GLY A 137 5.77 -11.74 -14.34
CA GLY A 137 5.38 -11.19 -15.64
C GLY A 137 6.53 -10.54 -16.40
N SER A 138 6.26 -10.19 -17.65
CA SER A 138 7.13 -9.34 -18.47
C SER A 138 7.11 -7.90 -17.97
N TRP A 139 8.14 -7.12 -18.33
CA TRP A 139 8.22 -5.70 -17.98
C TRP A 139 6.96 -4.91 -18.37
N LEU A 140 6.35 -5.22 -19.52
CA LEU A 140 5.15 -4.53 -20.01
C LEU A 140 3.91 -4.84 -19.18
N GLU A 141 3.72 -6.10 -18.77
CA GLU A 141 2.61 -6.52 -17.91
C GLU A 141 2.73 -5.89 -16.52
N VAL A 142 3.95 -5.88 -15.96
CA VAL A 142 4.21 -5.23 -14.67
C VAL A 142 3.94 -3.73 -14.77
N LYS A 143 4.44 -3.06 -15.81
CA LYS A 143 4.16 -1.63 -16.03
C LYS A 143 2.66 -1.36 -16.04
N ALA A 144 1.89 -2.13 -16.82
CA ALA A 144 0.45 -1.99 -16.91
C ALA A 144 -0.25 -2.15 -15.54
N SER A 145 0.20 -3.09 -14.70
CA SER A 145 -0.37 -3.32 -13.36
C SER A 145 -0.12 -2.19 -12.35
N TYR A 146 0.84 -1.30 -12.63
CA TYR A 146 1.19 -0.17 -11.77
C TYR A 146 0.67 1.18 -12.29
N GLU A 147 0.11 1.24 -13.50
CA GLU A 147 -0.46 2.48 -14.04
C GLU A 147 -1.89 2.73 -13.52
N PRO A 148 -2.10 3.75 -12.65
CA PRO A 148 -3.38 4.00 -12.02
C PRO A 148 -4.42 4.61 -12.97
N SER A 149 -3.97 5.30 -14.01
CA SER A 149 -4.83 5.92 -15.02
C SER A 149 -4.05 6.17 -16.32
N PRO A 150 -4.76 6.34 -17.46
CA PRO A 150 -4.11 6.72 -18.74
C PRO A 150 -3.39 8.07 -18.71
N ASN A 151 -3.73 8.96 -17.78
CA ASN A 151 -3.18 10.31 -17.69
C ASN A 151 -1.99 10.40 -16.72
N GLU A 152 -1.90 9.48 -15.77
CA GLU A 152 -0.80 9.36 -14.81
C GLU A 152 0.01 8.10 -15.13
N THR A 153 0.51 8.01 -16.37
CA THR A 153 1.38 6.90 -16.79
C THR A 153 2.66 6.87 -15.99
N ILE A 154 3.24 5.68 -15.82
CA ILE A 154 4.54 5.53 -15.17
C ILE A 154 5.64 5.90 -16.17
N PRO A 155 6.46 6.93 -15.89
CA PRO A 155 7.44 7.41 -16.86
C PRO A 155 8.59 6.43 -17.06
N TYR A 156 8.98 5.71 -16.00
CA TYR A 156 9.98 4.65 -16.03
C TYR A 156 9.78 3.76 -14.80
N MET A 157 10.32 2.54 -14.86
CA MET A 157 10.37 1.61 -13.74
C MET A 157 11.82 1.26 -13.49
N ILE A 158 12.16 1.01 -12.22
CA ILE A 158 13.50 0.55 -11.87
C ILE A 158 13.42 -0.77 -11.11
N PRO A 159 14.46 -1.62 -11.16
CA PRO A 159 14.62 -2.70 -10.19
C PRO A 159 14.63 -2.12 -8.77
N ILE A 160 14.15 -2.89 -7.78
CA ILE A 160 14.19 -2.46 -6.38
C ILE A 160 15.62 -2.09 -6.00
N ARG A 161 15.79 -0.88 -5.44
CA ARG A 161 17.09 -0.38 -4.99
C ARG A 161 17.46 -0.97 -3.65
N ASN A 162 18.69 -1.45 -3.56
CA ASN A 162 19.34 -1.95 -2.35
C ASN A 162 18.41 -2.81 -1.47
N PRO A 163 17.77 -3.85 -2.03
CA PRO A 163 16.96 -4.74 -1.20
C PRO A 163 17.88 -5.38 -0.16
N ALA A 164 17.49 -5.30 1.11
CA ALA A 164 18.25 -5.95 2.16
C ALA A 164 18.11 -7.48 2.01
N GLU A 165 19.14 -8.24 2.39
CA GLU A 165 19.13 -9.71 2.22
C GLU A 165 17.92 -10.37 2.90
N ASN A 166 17.52 -9.86 4.06
CA ASN A 166 16.32 -10.30 4.76
C ASN A 166 15.04 -9.97 4.00
N GLU A 167 14.97 -8.83 3.30
CA GLU A 167 13.84 -8.46 2.46
C GLU A 167 13.68 -9.44 1.29
N ILE A 168 14.80 -9.77 0.62
CA ILE A 168 14.82 -10.75 -0.48
C ILE A 168 14.35 -12.10 0.04
N ARG A 169 14.95 -12.61 1.12
CA ARG A 169 14.58 -13.91 1.70
C ARG A 169 13.10 -13.97 2.09
N SER A 170 12.60 -12.97 2.81
CA SER A 170 11.20 -12.91 3.20
C SER A 170 10.25 -12.77 2.01
N ALA A 171 10.68 -12.14 0.91
CA ALA A 171 9.93 -12.13 -0.33
C ALA A 171 9.93 -13.52 -0.99
N GLU A 172 11.06 -14.20 -1.06
CA GLU A 172 11.16 -15.55 -1.63
C GLU A 172 10.38 -16.61 -0.85
N GLU A 173 10.39 -16.55 0.48
CA GLU A 173 9.58 -17.41 1.36
C GLU A 173 8.09 -17.22 1.08
N LYS A 174 7.59 -15.97 1.11
CA LYS A 174 6.20 -15.64 0.81
C LYS A 174 5.78 -15.97 -0.63
N TRP A 175 6.70 -15.79 -1.58
CA TRP A 175 6.49 -16.20 -2.97
C TRP A 175 6.32 -17.72 -3.07
N SER A 176 7.14 -18.48 -2.34
CA SER A 176 7.06 -19.94 -2.31
C SER A 176 5.78 -20.44 -1.65
N GLU A 177 5.35 -19.80 -0.55
CA GLU A 177 4.05 -20.06 0.08
C GLU A 177 2.89 -19.79 -0.88
N TRP A 178 2.93 -18.67 -1.59
CA TRP A 178 1.91 -18.32 -2.59
C TRP A 178 1.89 -19.31 -3.76
N LEU A 179 3.05 -19.74 -4.26
CA LEU A 179 3.12 -20.78 -5.29
C LEU A 179 2.62 -22.13 -4.77
N ALA A 180 2.91 -22.49 -3.51
CA ALA A 180 2.33 -23.68 -2.89
C ALA A 180 0.79 -23.56 -2.78
N MET A 181 0.28 -22.36 -2.51
CA MET A 181 -1.15 -22.04 -2.63
C MET A 181 -1.66 -22.01 -4.07
N GLN A 182 -0.83 -21.99 -5.11
CA GLN A 182 -1.27 -22.19 -6.50
C GLN A 182 -1.23 -23.69 -6.85
N ASP A 183 -0.29 -24.43 -6.25
CA ASP A 183 -0.13 -25.88 -6.38
C ASP A 183 -1.14 -26.68 -5.54
N TRP A 184 -1.94 -26.04 -4.68
CA TRP A 184 -3.12 -26.65 -4.03
C TRP A 184 -4.14 -27.26 -5.01
N MET A 185 -4.04 -26.92 -6.31
CA MET A 185 -4.80 -27.51 -7.40
C MET A 185 -4.19 -28.83 -7.95
N VAL A 186 -3.09 -29.34 -7.36
CA VAL A 186 -2.41 -30.57 -7.80
C VAL A 186 -2.32 -31.60 -6.65
N GLY A 187 -3.43 -31.81 -5.93
CA GLY A 187 -3.61 -32.99 -5.07
C GLY A 187 -2.62 -33.18 -3.91
N PRO A 188 -2.70 -34.28 -3.15
CA PRO A 188 -2.03 -34.40 -1.85
C PRO A 188 -0.52 -34.62 -2.01
N ARG A 189 0.26 -33.55 -1.80
CA ARG A 189 1.73 -33.61 -1.69
C ARG A 189 2.25 -33.15 -0.33
N ALA A 190 1.54 -33.49 0.74
CA ALA A 190 2.27 -33.75 1.97
C ALA A 190 3.07 -35.04 1.73
N PRO A 191 4.40 -35.09 1.88
CA PRO A 191 5.09 -36.37 1.90
C PRO A 191 4.39 -37.25 2.95
N PRO A 192 4.11 -38.53 2.66
CA PRO A 192 3.46 -39.38 3.63
C PRO A 192 4.27 -39.32 4.93
N SER A 193 3.57 -39.12 6.06
CA SER A 193 4.20 -39.33 7.36
C SER A 193 4.83 -40.71 7.38
N GLU A 194 5.91 -40.92 8.14
CA GLU A 194 6.53 -42.25 8.24
C GLU A 194 5.51 -43.35 8.58
N ALA A 195 4.48 -43.00 9.35
CA ALA A 195 3.32 -43.85 9.64
C ALA A 195 2.52 -44.26 8.40
N MET A 196 2.32 -43.35 7.43
CA MET A 196 1.60 -43.62 6.19
C MET A 196 2.46 -44.38 5.17
N ARG A 197 3.79 -44.23 5.24
CA ARG A 197 4.75 -45.00 4.44
C ARG A 197 4.84 -46.46 4.88
N ALA A 198 4.83 -46.71 6.19
CA ALA A 198 4.82 -48.07 6.76
C ALA A 198 3.54 -48.85 6.40
N HIS A 199 2.39 -48.17 6.32
CA HIS A 199 1.12 -48.81 5.93
C HIS A 199 1.09 -49.23 4.45
N LEU A 200 1.67 -48.44 3.55
CA LEU A 200 1.73 -48.75 2.12
C LEU A 200 2.70 -49.89 1.79
N GLU A 201 3.75 -50.07 2.59
CA GLU A 201 4.67 -51.21 2.44
C GLU A 201 4.06 -52.53 2.94
N MET A 202 3.15 -52.48 3.92
CA MET A 202 2.42 -53.66 4.40
C MET A 202 1.33 -54.13 3.43
N ASP A 203 0.57 -53.21 2.83
CA ASP A 203 -0.51 -53.55 1.87
C ASP A 203 0.01 -54.11 0.54
N SER A 204 1.31 -53.95 0.24
CA SER A 204 1.93 -54.52 -0.96
C SER A 204 2.47 -55.94 -0.76
N MET A 205 2.30 -56.53 0.43
CA MET A 205 2.86 -57.82 0.82
C MET A 205 1.82 -58.94 1.06
N GLU A 206 0.52 -58.67 0.82
CA GLU A 206 -0.57 -59.66 0.74
C GLU A 206 -1.02 -59.91 -0.71
#